data_AF-A0A4R8KNL6-F1
#
_entry.id   AF-A0A4R8KNL6-F1
#
_cell.length_a   1.000
_cell.length_b   1.000
_cell.length_c   1.000
_cell.angle_alpha   90.00
_cell.angle_beta   90.00
_cell.angle_gamma   90.00
#
_symmetry.space_group_name_H-M   'P 1'
#
loop_
_entity.id
_entity.type
_entity.pdbx_description
1 polymer ?
#
loop_
_entity_poly.entity_id
_entity_poly.type
_entity_poly.pdbx_seq_one_letter_code
_entity_poly.pdbx_strand_id
1 'polypeptide(L)'
;MLGFFDGNTVTGLWNYAQHFAMSQNAYTDTYGPSTPGAIAVISGQNNGAVNVVGSGSTVPDNAGGLSLIGDTDPGHDVCSSQTSQVMLTSKNIGDLLNAANITWGGFMGGFNLQTMNENGSTGCTRSTFSTLLGIPDPDYVPHHAWFQYYTSTANPTHQRPTSLAMVGSTEPTLDNTATPVHHQYDTDDFFAAVSSGNFPSVSFLKAPALGDGHPGNSDPLDEQQFIVNTVNFLQQQPDWKNTAVIVTYDDSDGWYDHRFQKPTTSSFSTSDFVGGAQGNCSATDGSSGPGIGVNGATVNGRCGPGTRIPFIVISPFAKANFVDDVQINQSSVTKFIEDNWLNGTRIGQGSNDAADNSIMSMFDFTQDVSKPRT
;
A
#
# COMPACT_ATOMS: atom_id res chain seq x y z
N MET A 1 -6.32 -11.39 20.57
CA MET A 1 -4.86 -11.29 20.71
C MET A 1 -4.57 -10.02 21.51
N LEU A 2 -3.86 -10.05 22.65
CA LEU A 2 -3.58 -8.86 23.49
C LEU A 2 -2.08 -8.51 23.58
N GLY A 3 -1.25 -9.20 22.79
CA GLY A 3 0.19 -8.95 22.75
C GLY A 3 0.49 -7.55 22.19
N PHE A 4 1.57 -6.96 22.65
CA PHE A 4 2.12 -5.72 22.12
C PHE A 4 3.64 -5.83 22.08
N PHE A 5 4.27 -5.11 21.14
CA PHE A 5 5.71 -4.91 21.12
C PHE A 5 6.06 -3.55 21.71
N ASP A 6 7.25 -3.45 22.30
CA ASP A 6 7.82 -2.19 22.77
C ASP A 6 9.12 -1.87 22.02
N GLY A 7 9.77 -0.77 22.40
CA GLY A 7 11.02 -0.32 21.79
C GLY A 7 12.21 -1.28 21.94
N ASN A 8 12.09 -2.41 22.68
CA ASN A 8 13.12 -3.44 22.71
C ASN A 8 13.02 -4.40 21.51
N THR A 9 11.84 -4.49 20.87
CA THR A 9 11.63 -5.32 19.68
C THR A 9 11.59 -4.45 18.43
N VAL A 10 10.64 -3.51 18.36
CA VAL A 10 10.46 -2.58 17.22
C VAL A 10 11.31 -1.32 17.38
N THR A 11 12.60 -1.52 17.66
CA THR A 11 13.58 -0.49 18.03
C THR A 11 13.69 0.61 16.97
N GLY A 12 13.77 0.23 15.70
CA GLY A 12 13.88 1.14 14.55
C GLY A 12 12.67 2.04 14.42
N LEU A 13 11.45 1.47 14.50
CA LEU A 13 10.20 2.25 14.45
C LEU A 13 10.10 3.25 15.62
N TRP A 14 10.46 2.84 16.83
CA TRP A 14 10.50 3.74 17.99
C TRP A 14 11.51 4.87 17.82
N ASN A 15 12.71 4.57 17.31
CA ASN A 15 13.70 5.60 17.01
C ASN A 15 13.21 6.56 15.92
N TYR A 16 12.55 6.08 14.87
CA TYR A 16 11.97 6.98 13.87
C TYR A 16 10.89 7.89 14.47
N ALA A 17 10.00 7.36 15.30
CA ALA A 17 9.00 8.18 15.99
C ALA A 17 9.63 9.23 16.92
N GLN A 18 10.74 8.90 17.60
CA GLN A 18 11.45 9.83 18.48
C GLN A 18 12.20 10.95 17.75
N HIS A 19 12.59 10.74 16.49
CA HIS A 19 13.41 11.69 15.73
C HIS A 19 12.64 12.41 14.61
N PHE A 20 11.47 11.89 14.22
CA PHE A 20 10.60 12.42 13.18
C PHE A 20 9.15 12.54 13.67
N ALA A 21 8.17 12.36 12.76
CA ALA A 21 6.76 12.52 13.07
C ALA A 21 6.02 11.19 12.92
N MET A 22 5.06 10.94 13.81
CA MET A 22 4.14 9.82 13.72
C MET A 22 2.70 10.29 13.90
N SER A 23 1.74 9.58 13.32
CA SER A 23 0.32 9.75 13.66
C SER A 23 -0.11 8.70 14.68
N GLN A 24 -0.87 9.13 15.68
CA GLN A 24 -1.58 8.24 16.60
C GLN A 24 -3.07 8.10 16.24
N ASN A 25 -3.47 8.57 15.06
CA ASN A 25 -4.87 8.65 14.62
C ASN A 25 -5.03 8.25 13.13
N ALA A 26 -4.20 7.30 12.66
CA ALA A 26 -4.23 6.77 11.30
C ALA A 26 -4.98 5.43 11.22
N TYR A 27 -5.93 5.29 10.31
CA TYR A 27 -6.79 4.10 10.19
C TYR A 27 -6.70 3.44 8.81
N THR A 28 -7.08 2.17 8.72
CA THR A 28 -7.38 1.58 7.42
C THR A 28 -8.66 2.19 6.84
N ASP A 29 -8.75 2.32 5.52
CA ASP A 29 -9.93 2.89 4.85
C ASP A 29 -11.17 2.02 5.02
N THR A 30 -10.98 0.70 4.96
CA THR A 30 -11.99 -0.30 5.27
C THR A 30 -11.45 -1.25 6.33
N TYR A 31 -12.31 -2.07 6.93
CA TYR A 31 -11.80 -3.24 7.63
C TYR A 31 -11.05 -4.14 6.63
N GLY A 32 -10.03 -4.84 7.15
CA GLY A 32 -9.09 -5.63 6.35
C GLY A 32 -9.75 -6.79 5.60
N PRO A 33 -8.95 -7.65 4.97
CA PRO A 33 -7.51 -7.91 5.17
C PRO A 33 -6.59 -7.08 4.25
N SER A 34 -5.40 -7.61 3.92
CA SER A 34 -4.29 -6.94 3.22
C SER A 34 -4.72 -6.33 1.89
N THR A 35 -5.40 -7.08 1.02
CA THR A 35 -5.73 -6.59 -0.33
C THR A 35 -6.58 -5.31 -0.33
N PRO A 36 -7.72 -5.22 0.41
CA PRO A 36 -8.44 -3.95 0.55
C PRO A 36 -7.58 -2.78 1.02
N GLY A 37 -6.73 -2.98 2.02
CA GLY A 37 -5.89 -1.92 2.58
C GLY A 37 -4.76 -1.48 1.65
N ALA A 38 -4.08 -2.46 1.05
CA ALA A 38 -3.06 -2.24 0.02
C ALA A 38 -3.63 -1.42 -1.16
N ILE A 39 -4.82 -1.77 -1.63
CA ILE A 39 -5.48 -1.04 -2.70
C ILE A 39 -5.91 0.36 -2.24
N ALA A 40 -6.38 0.51 -1.00
CA ALA A 40 -6.79 1.82 -0.48
C ALA A 40 -5.66 2.85 -0.47
N VAL A 41 -4.42 2.45 -0.21
CA VAL A 41 -3.24 3.35 -0.27
C VAL A 41 -3.06 3.98 -1.66
N ILE A 42 -3.39 3.27 -2.73
CA ILE A 42 -3.16 3.71 -4.12
C ILE A 42 -4.42 4.20 -4.84
N SER A 43 -5.62 3.90 -4.33
CA SER A 43 -6.87 4.24 -5.02
C SER A 43 -7.96 4.79 -4.12
N GLY A 44 -7.90 4.58 -2.79
CA GLY A 44 -9.00 4.85 -1.86
C GLY A 44 -10.31 4.15 -2.22
N GLN A 45 -10.28 3.06 -3.00
CA GLN A 45 -11.45 2.42 -3.59
C GLN A 45 -11.28 0.90 -3.73
N ASN A 46 -12.26 0.13 -3.24
CA ASN A 46 -12.31 -1.34 -3.34
C ASN A 46 -13.58 -1.87 -4.06
N ASN A 47 -14.47 -0.98 -4.51
CA ASN A 47 -15.61 -1.31 -5.38
C ASN A 47 -15.19 -1.41 -6.87
N GLY A 48 -16.04 -2.01 -7.69
CA GLY A 48 -15.79 -2.19 -9.13
C GLY A 48 -15.02 -3.47 -9.42
N ALA A 49 -15.08 -4.45 -8.51
CA ALA A 49 -14.44 -5.74 -8.65
C ALA A 49 -15.12 -6.59 -9.73
N VAL A 50 -14.30 -7.32 -10.48
CA VAL A 50 -14.71 -8.25 -11.53
C VAL A 50 -13.97 -9.56 -11.29
N ASN A 51 -14.70 -10.63 -11.01
CA ASN A 51 -14.13 -11.97 -10.94
C ASN A 51 -13.70 -12.38 -12.35
N VAL A 52 -12.41 -12.62 -12.55
CA VAL A 52 -11.82 -13.02 -13.84
C VAL A 52 -11.65 -14.54 -13.90
N VAL A 53 -11.27 -15.15 -12.78
CA VAL A 53 -11.18 -16.60 -12.62
C VAL A 53 -11.90 -16.97 -11.32
N GLY A 54 -12.72 -18.03 -11.37
CA GLY A 54 -13.44 -18.54 -10.20
C GLY A 54 -14.31 -17.50 -9.49
N SER A 55 -14.37 -17.61 -8.17
CA SER A 55 -15.07 -16.67 -7.30
C SER A 55 -14.09 -16.06 -6.31
N GLY A 56 -13.86 -14.75 -6.39
CA GLY A 56 -13.06 -14.00 -5.44
C GLY A 56 -13.80 -13.69 -4.14
N SER A 57 -13.05 -13.26 -3.14
CA SER A 57 -13.47 -12.72 -1.84
C SER A 57 -14.16 -11.38 -2.01
N THR A 58 -15.32 -11.42 -2.68
CA THR A 58 -16.10 -10.27 -3.11
C THR A 58 -17.52 -10.36 -2.56
N VAL A 59 -18.18 -9.21 -2.44
CA VAL A 59 -19.60 -9.13 -2.08
C VAL A 59 -20.38 -8.35 -3.12
N PRO A 60 -21.66 -8.68 -3.36
CA PRO A 60 -22.55 -7.84 -4.13
C PRO A 60 -22.59 -6.42 -3.57
N ASP A 61 -22.36 -5.44 -4.45
CA ASP A 61 -22.32 -4.03 -4.07
C ASP A 61 -23.71 -3.38 -3.98
N ASN A 62 -24.77 -4.14 -4.31
CA ASN A 62 -26.16 -3.70 -4.41
C ASN A 62 -26.43 -2.57 -5.43
N ALA A 63 -25.49 -2.34 -6.35
CA ALA A 63 -25.57 -1.42 -7.48
C ALA A 63 -25.29 -2.13 -8.83
N GLY A 64 -25.25 -3.46 -8.84
CA GLY A 64 -25.06 -4.28 -10.05
C GLY A 64 -23.60 -4.73 -10.28
N GLY A 65 -22.70 -4.48 -9.34
CA GLY A 65 -21.31 -4.89 -9.35
C GLY A 65 -20.87 -5.61 -8.06
N LEU A 66 -19.57 -5.61 -7.83
CA LEU A 66 -18.94 -6.25 -6.67
C LEU A 66 -17.96 -5.29 -5.99
N SER A 67 -17.78 -5.50 -4.68
CA SER A 67 -16.70 -4.90 -3.91
C SER A 67 -15.78 -6.00 -3.40
N LEU A 68 -14.47 -5.77 -3.48
CA LEU A 68 -13.42 -6.66 -2.98
C LEU A 68 -13.23 -6.44 -1.48
N ILE A 69 -13.40 -7.51 -0.69
CA ILE A 69 -13.38 -7.45 0.78
C ILE A 69 -12.39 -8.44 1.39
N GLY A 70 -11.54 -9.07 0.58
CA GLY A 70 -10.63 -10.12 1.01
C GLY A 70 -9.48 -10.34 0.04
N ASP A 71 -8.59 -11.26 0.42
CA ASP A 71 -7.37 -11.54 -0.33
C ASP A 71 -7.64 -12.49 -1.50
N THR A 72 -8.02 -11.92 -2.63
CA THR A 72 -8.05 -12.64 -3.90
C THR A 72 -6.98 -12.07 -4.79
N ASP A 73 -6.14 -12.92 -5.35
CA ASP A 73 -5.03 -12.53 -6.21
C ASP A 73 -5.49 -11.68 -7.41
N PRO A 74 -4.64 -10.78 -7.92
CA PRO A 74 -4.93 -9.99 -9.10
C PRO A 74 -5.09 -10.87 -10.33
N GLY A 75 -6.00 -10.47 -11.23
CA GLY A 75 -6.19 -11.10 -12.52
C GLY A 75 -4.97 -11.03 -13.43
N HIS A 76 -4.74 -12.09 -14.18
CA HIS A 76 -3.74 -12.18 -15.25
C HIS A 76 -2.26 -12.12 -14.83
N ASP A 77 -1.95 -11.80 -13.58
CA ASP A 77 -0.59 -11.91 -13.06
C ASP A 77 -0.14 -13.39 -13.10
N VAL A 78 1.02 -13.62 -13.72
CA VAL A 78 1.60 -14.95 -13.96
C VAL A 78 1.88 -15.73 -12.68
N CYS A 79 2.03 -15.04 -11.55
CA CYS A 79 2.23 -15.63 -10.24
C CYS A 79 0.94 -15.78 -9.41
N SER A 80 -0.19 -15.29 -9.90
CA SER A 80 -1.48 -15.46 -9.21
C SER A 80 -2.00 -16.90 -9.22
N SER A 81 -2.83 -17.21 -8.23
CA SER A 81 -3.64 -18.42 -8.17
C SER A 81 -4.40 -18.67 -9.47
N GLN A 82 -4.42 -19.92 -9.93
CA GLN A 82 -5.17 -20.34 -11.11
C GLN A 82 -6.65 -20.64 -10.82
N THR A 83 -7.10 -20.50 -9.56
CA THR A 83 -8.46 -20.90 -9.15
C THR A 83 -9.35 -19.73 -8.77
N SER A 84 -8.78 -18.58 -8.39
CA SER A 84 -9.55 -17.39 -8.04
C SER A 84 -8.73 -16.14 -8.33
N GLN A 85 -9.28 -15.22 -9.12
CA GLN A 85 -8.64 -13.97 -9.50
C GLN A 85 -9.65 -12.85 -9.69
N VAL A 86 -9.28 -11.62 -9.29
CA VAL A 86 -10.12 -10.43 -9.41
C VAL A 86 -9.36 -9.29 -10.09
N MET A 87 -10.08 -8.48 -10.88
CA MET A 87 -9.61 -7.18 -11.38
C MET A 87 -10.53 -6.07 -10.85
N LEU A 88 -10.02 -4.84 -10.80
CA LEU A 88 -10.76 -3.63 -10.46
C LEU A 88 -10.96 -2.75 -11.70
N THR A 89 -12.13 -2.12 -11.75
CA THR A 89 -12.51 -1.17 -12.81
C THR A 89 -12.39 0.30 -12.39
N SER A 90 -12.06 0.54 -11.12
CA SER A 90 -11.68 1.87 -10.62
C SER A 90 -10.36 2.33 -11.24
N LYS A 91 -10.07 3.61 -11.09
CA LYS A 91 -8.74 4.19 -11.30
C LYS A 91 -7.90 4.07 -10.04
N ASN A 92 -6.60 4.21 -10.22
CA ASN A 92 -5.64 4.40 -9.14
C ASN A 92 -4.74 5.62 -9.40
N ILE A 93 -3.91 5.97 -8.44
CA ILE A 93 -3.02 7.14 -8.51
C ILE A 93 -2.02 7.05 -9.68
N GLY A 94 -1.63 5.84 -10.10
CA GLY A 94 -0.77 5.61 -11.26
C GLY A 94 -1.38 6.11 -12.57
N ASP A 95 -2.71 6.04 -12.73
CA ASP A 95 -3.40 6.60 -13.90
C ASP A 95 -3.19 8.12 -14.01
N LEU A 96 -3.24 8.82 -12.88
CA LEU A 96 -3.07 10.28 -12.81
C LEU A 96 -1.60 10.66 -13.00
N LEU A 97 -0.68 9.91 -12.39
CA LEU A 97 0.76 10.10 -12.54
C LEU A 97 1.20 9.88 -14.01
N ASN A 98 0.68 8.84 -14.68
CA ASN A 98 0.88 8.61 -16.10
C ASN A 98 0.37 9.78 -16.95
N ALA A 99 -0.86 10.24 -16.70
CA ALA A 99 -1.44 11.36 -17.43
C ALA A 99 -0.63 12.66 -17.27
N ALA A 100 0.01 12.85 -16.12
CA ALA A 100 0.86 14.00 -15.83
C ALA A 100 2.34 13.81 -16.24
N ASN A 101 2.72 12.64 -16.75
CA ASN A 101 4.12 12.25 -17.02
C ASN A 101 5.04 12.43 -15.79
N ILE A 102 4.54 12.13 -14.59
CA ILE A 102 5.32 12.14 -13.36
C ILE A 102 5.99 10.78 -13.20
N THR A 103 7.27 10.75 -12.84
CA THR A 103 7.97 9.47 -12.65
C THR A 103 7.47 8.75 -11.41
N TRP A 104 7.08 7.49 -11.55
CA TRP A 104 6.58 6.69 -10.43
C TRP A 104 6.79 5.19 -10.61
N GLY A 105 6.75 4.43 -9.52
CA GLY A 105 6.79 2.97 -9.60
C GLY A 105 6.24 2.24 -8.38
N GLY A 106 5.68 1.06 -8.63
CA GLY A 106 5.46 0.02 -7.63
C GLY A 106 6.64 -0.95 -7.62
N PHE A 107 7.28 -1.11 -6.47
CA PHE A 107 8.49 -1.90 -6.28
C PHE A 107 8.22 -3.00 -5.27
N MET A 108 8.18 -4.25 -5.72
CA MET A 108 7.77 -5.39 -4.89
C MET A 108 8.87 -6.45 -4.81
N GLY A 109 9.11 -6.96 -3.61
CA GLY A 109 9.95 -8.13 -3.43
C GLY A 109 9.46 -9.30 -4.26
N GLY A 110 10.37 -10.03 -4.89
CA GLY A 110 10.03 -11.23 -5.67
C GLY A 110 9.58 -10.97 -7.11
N PHE A 111 9.38 -9.72 -7.52
CA PHE A 111 8.81 -9.38 -8.83
C PHE A 111 9.74 -9.72 -10.02
N ASN A 112 11.06 -9.68 -9.83
CA ASN A 112 11.99 -10.09 -10.89
C ASN A 112 12.08 -11.62 -10.97
N LEU A 113 11.33 -12.18 -11.93
CA LEU A 113 11.29 -13.63 -12.18
C LEU A 113 12.61 -14.23 -12.68
N GLN A 114 13.57 -13.40 -13.10
CA GLN A 114 14.89 -13.85 -13.59
C GLN A 114 15.92 -13.97 -12.47
N THR A 115 15.64 -13.42 -11.28
CA THR A 115 16.52 -13.54 -10.12
C THR A 115 16.46 -14.94 -9.55
N MET A 116 17.62 -15.47 -9.15
CA MET A 116 17.75 -16.74 -8.46
C MET A 116 18.40 -16.49 -7.09
N ASN A 117 17.74 -16.92 -6.02
CA ASN A 117 18.26 -16.80 -4.66
C ASN A 117 19.36 -17.86 -4.41
N GLU A 118 20.14 -17.70 -3.34
CA GLU A 118 21.23 -18.62 -3.00
C GLU A 118 20.77 -20.07 -2.78
N ASN A 119 19.51 -20.26 -2.37
CA ASN A 119 18.87 -21.58 -2.23
C ASN A 119 18.46 -22.21 -3.58
N GLY A 120 18.72 -21.54 -4.71
CA GLY A 120 18.39 -21.99 -6.06
C GLY A 120 16.94 -21.73 -6.49
N SER A 121 16.11 -21.10 -5.64
CA SER A 121 14.74 -20.74 -5.99
C SER A 121 14.68 -19.55 -6.95
N THR A 122 13.67 -19.50 -7.81
CA THR A 122 13.48 -18.46 -8.85
C THR A 122 12.02 -18.39 -9.31
N GLY A 123 11.71 -17.41 -10.18
CA GLY A 123 10.36 -17.17 -10.70
C GLY A 123 9.33 -16.94 -9.60
N CYS A 124 8.07 -17.34 -9.85
CA CYS A 124 6.98 -17.23 -8.86
C CYS A 124 7.19 -18.12 -7.62
N THR A 125 8.20 -18.98 -7.62
CA THR A 125 8.57 -19.84 -6.49
C THR A 125 9.82 -19.36 -5.75
N ARG A 126 10.36 -18.18 -6.13
CA ARG A 126 11.50 -17.55 -5.47
C ARG A 126 11.15 -17.33 -4.00
N SER A 127 12.03 -17.73 -3.11
CA SER A 127 11.79 -17.73 -1.67
C SER A 127 13.06 -17.45 -0.88
N THR A 128 12.87 -16.81 0.27
CA THR A 128 13.92 -16.49 1.23
C THR A 128 13.65 -17.23 2.54
N PHE A 129 14.70 -17.78 3.15
CA PHE A 129 14.57 -18.54 4.39
C PHE A 129 14.65 -17.61 5.60
N SER A 130 13.59 -17.58 6.43
CA SER A 130 13.64 -16.93 7.73
C SER A 130 14.45 -17.80 8.70
N THR A 131 15.55 -17.29 9.21
CA THR A 131 16.30 -17.97 10.28
C THR A 131 15.56 -17.92 11.62
N LEU A 132 14.69 -16.93 11.83
CA LEU A 132 13.91 -16.73 13.04
C LEU A 132 12.68 -17.64 13.07
N LEU A 133 11.95 -17.74 11.96
CA LEU A 133 10.77 -18.60 11.84
C LEU A 133 11.10 -20.04 11.44
N GLY A 134 12.27 -20.27 10.84
CA GLY A 134 12.75 -21.59 10.44
C GLY A 134 12.05 -22.17 9.20
N ILE A 135 11.46 -21.33 8.36
CA ILE A 135 10.71 -21.71 7.16
C ILE A 135 11.14 -20.87 5.94
N PRO A 136 11.03 -21.39 4.70
CA PRO A 136 11.13 -20.58 3.49
C PRO A 136 9.81 -19.89 3.18
N ASP A 137 9.86 -18.60 2.90
CA ASP A 137 8.70 -17.80 2.53
C ASP A 137 8.82 -17.30 1.09
N PRO A 138 7.74 -17.29 0.29
CA PRO A 138 7.74 -16.73 -1.05
C PRO A 138 8.17 -15.27 -1.04
N ASP A 139 9.04 -14.85 -1.95
CA ASP A 139 9.44 -13.45 -2.01
C ASP A 139 8.30 -12.57 -2.52
N TYR A 140 7.50 -13.09 -3.47
CA TYR A 140 6.35 -12.39 -4.07
C TYR A 140 5.02 -12.89 -3.52
N VAL A 141 4.15 -11.97 -3.13
CA VAL A 141 2.78 -12.27 -2.67
C VAL A 141 1.80 -11.55 -3.60
N PRO A 142 1.12 -12.26 -4.53
CA PRO A 142 0.31 -11.61 -5.57
C PRO A 142 -0.80 -10.72 -5.02
N HIS A 143 -1.50 -11.13 -3.95
CA HIS A 143 -2.59 -10.33 -3.40
C HIS A 143 -2.12 -9.06 -2.63
N HIS A 144 -0.81 -8.88 -2.44
CA HIS A 144 -0.21 -7.62 -2.00
C HIS A 144 0.19 -6.71 -3.18
N ALA A 145 0.06 -7.19 -4.43
CA ALA A 145 0.50 -6.47 -5.62
C ALA A 145 -0.55 -5.48 -6.13
N TRP A 146 -0.75 -4.41 -5.37
CA TRP A 146 -1.84 -3.43 -5.50
C TRP A 146 -2.11 -2.91 -6.93
N PHE A 147 -1.08 -2.65 -7.76
CA PHE A 147 -1.26 -2.11 -9.11
C PHE A 147 -1.64 -3.18 -10.15
N GLN A 148 -1.42 -4.46 -9.85
CA GLN A 148 -1.74 -5.58 -10.75
C GLN A 148 -3.25 -5.81 -10.89
N TYR A 149 -4.06 -5.26 -9.97
CA TYR A 149 -5.52 -5.32 -10.06
C TYR A 149 -6.12 -4.45 -11.17
N TYR A 150 -5.31 -3.63 -11.85
CA TYR A 150 -5.78 -2.60 -12.78
C TYR A 150 -5.13 -2.75 -14.15
N THR A 151 -5.91 -2.95 -15.21
CA THR A 151 -5.36 -3.13 -16.56
C THR A 151 -4.46 -1.98 -17.02
N SER A 152 -4.68 -0.75 -16.53
CA SER A 152 -3.90 0.43 -16.90
C SER A 152 -2.53 0.51 -16.23
N THR A 153 -2.30 -0.24 -15.15
CA THR A 153 -1.05 -0.21 -14.37
C THR A 153 -0.48 -1.60 -14.07
N ALA A 154 -1.11 -2.66 -14.55
CA ALA A 154 -0.67 -4.03 -14.33
C ALA A 154 0.47 -4.41 -15.27
N ASN A 155 1.44 -5.15 -14.74
CA ASN A 155 2.48 -5.82 -15.50
C ASN A 155 2.30 -7.33 -15.29
N PRO A 156 1.42 -7.99 -16.06
CA PRO A 156 0.96 -9.33 -15.74
C PRO A 156 2.04 -10.39 -15.96
N THR A 157 3.04 -10.08 -16.80
CA THR A 157 4.14 -11.00 -17.15
C THR A 157 5.41 -10.73 -16.37
N HIS A 158 5.39 -9.76 -15.45
CA HIS A 158 6.56 -9.28 -14.70
C HIS A 158 7.71 -8.88 -15.65
N GLN A 159 7.35 -8.22 -16.75
CA GLN A 159 8.27 -7.73 -17.75
C GLN A 159 9.27 -6.74 -17.11
N ARG A 160 10.56 -6.95 -17.37
CA ARG A 160 11.64 -6.10 -16.86
C ARG A 160 11.69 -4.76 -17.61
N PRO A 161 12.09 -3.66 -16.94
CA PRO A 161 12.39 -2.41 -17.62
C PRO A 161 13.48 -2.59 -18.67
N THR A 162 13.42 -1.81 -19.75
CA THR A 162 14.42 -1.85 -20.82
C THR A 162 15.79 -1.35 -20.34
N SER A 163 15.81 -0.50 -19.31
CA SER A 163 17.02 -0.04 -18.62
C SER A 163 16.71 0.58 -17.26
N LEU A 164 17.72 0.73 -16.40
CA LEU A 164 17.58 1.45 -15.11
C LEU A 164 17.13 2.92 -15.29
N ALA A 165 17.45 3.55 -16.43
CA ALA A 165 17.02 4.90 -16.74
C ALA A 165 15.51 5.00 -17.04
N MET A 166 14.87 3.88 -17.40
CA MET A 166 13.42 3.81 -17.66
C MET A 166 12.60 3.46 -16.41
N VAL A 167 13.25 3.07 -15.30
CA VAL A 167 12.56 2.89 -14.03
C VAL A 167 11.89 4.21 -13.65
N GLY A 168 10.58 4.15 -13.39
CA GLY A 168 9.77 5.33 -13.10
C GLY A 168 9.03 5.90 -14.31
N SER A 169 9.36 5.52 -15.54
CA SER A 169 8.84 6.12 -16.77
C SER A 169 7.99 5.15 -17.57
N THR A 170 7.05 5.69 -18.35
CA THR A 170 6.28 4.91 -19.34
C THR A 170 7.23 4.39 -20.41
N GLU A 171 7.24 3.08 -20.63
CA GLU A 171 8.11 2.41 -21.59
C GLU A 171 7.58 2.57 -23.03
N PRO A 172 8.27 3.32 -23.90
CA PRO A 172 7.74 3.67 -25.22
C PRO A 172 7.55 2.46 -26.14
N THR A 173 8.29 1.37 -25.90
CA THR A 173 8.27 0.15 -26.71
C THR A 173 7.54 -1.00 -26.07
N LEU A 174 7.23 -0.96 -24.77
CA LEU A 174 6.66 -2.09 -24.03
C LEU A 174 5.24 -1.80 -23.53
N ASP A 175 4.92 -0.59 -23.07
CA ASP A 175 3.66 -0.33 -22.34
C ASP A 175 2.39 -0.37 -23.22
N ASN A 176 2.55 -0.37 -24.54
CA ASN A 176 1.47 -0.56 -25.50
C ASN A 176 1.47 -1.96 -26.13
N THR A 177 2.09 -2.94 -25.48
CA THR A 177 2.22 -4.32 -25.96
C THR A 177 1.53 -5.32 -25.03
N ALA A 178 1.60 -6.61 -25.35
CA ALA A 178 1.08 -7.68 -24.49
C ALA A 178 1.92 -7.93 -23.23
N THR A 179 3.12 -7.34 -23.15
CA THR A 179 4.06 -7.48 -22.03
C THR A 179 4.48 -6.08 -21.56
N PRO A 180 3.56 -5.29 -21.00
CA PRO A 180 3.88 -3.97 -20.51
C PRO A 180 4.75 -4.02 -19.25
N VAL A 181 5.51 -2.95 -18.99
CA VAL A 181 6.19 -2.78 -17.69
C VAL A 181 5.28 -2.03 -16.73
N HIS A 182 4.50 -1.07 -17.23
CA HIS A 182 3.47 -0.31 -16.51
C HIS A 182 3.91 0.13 -15.12
N HIS A 183 5.15 0.58 -15.00
CA HIS A 183 5.72 1.10 -13.75
C HIS A 183 5.80 0.08 -12.59
N GLN A 184 5.76 -1.22 -12.89
CA GLN A 184 5.88 -2.29 -11.89
C GLN A 184 7.24 -2.97 -11.98
N TYR A 185 7.94 -3.04 -10.85
CA TYR A 185 9.35 -3.39 -10.75
C TYR A 185 9.62 -4.26 -9.51
N ASP A 186 10.82 -4.85 -9.46
CA ASP A 186 11.31 -5.49 -8.23
C ASP A 186 11.89 -4.43 -7.28
N THR A 187 11.85 -4.68 -5.97
CA THR A 187 12.53 -3.82 -4.98
C THR A 187 14.01 -3.58 -5.30
N ASP A 188 14.70 -4.54 -5.90
CA ASP A 188 16.11 -4.37 -6.30
C ASP A 188 16.28 -3.30 -7.39
N ASP A 189 15.27 -3.09 -8.25
CA ASP A 189 15.29 -2.04 -9.26
C ASP A 189 15.22 -0.66 -8.65
N PHE A 190 14.50 -0.49 -7.54
CA PHE A 190 14.46 0.77 -6.81
C PHE A 190 15.87 1.16 -6.36
N PHE A 191 16.55 0.24 -5.65
CA PHE A 191 17.89 0.49 -5.14
C PHE A 191 18.89 0.71 -6.28
N ALA A 192 18.79 -0.06 -7.38
CA ALA A 192 19.65 0.10 -8.54
C ALA A 192 19.42 1.42 -9.28
N ALA A 193 18.16 1.81 -9.50
CA ALA A 193 17.79 3.07 -10.16
C ALA A 193 18.29 4.27 -9.33
N VAL A 194 17.97 4.29 -8.03
CA VAL A 194 18.38 5.36 -7.12
C VAL A 194 19.91 5.45 -7.02
N SER A 195 20.61 4.32 -6.91
CA SER A 195 22.09 4.29 -6.91
C SER A 195 22.70 4.81 -8.22
N SER A 196 21.98 4.67 -9.34
CA SER A 196 22.40 5.20 -10.64
C SER A 196 22.06 6.69 -10.85
N GLY A 197 21.43 7.33 -9.85
CA GLY A 197 21.01 8.73 -9.91
C GLY A 197 19.64 8.95 -10.54
N ASN A 198 18.83 7.90 -10.72
CA ASN A 198 17.45 7.99 -11.17
C ASN A 198 16.49 7.88 -9.97
N PHE A 199 15.85 8.99 -9.60
CA PHE A 199 14.96 9.10 -8.44
C PHE A 199 13.51 9.28 -8.91
N PRO A 200 12.68 8.23 -8.93
CA PRO A 200 11.26 8.38 -9.24
C PRO A 200 10.58 9.32 -8.23
N SER A 201 9.68 10.17 -8.71
CA SER A 201 9.00 11.17 -7.88
C SER A 201 8.09 10.53 -6.83
N VAL A 202 7.46 9.40 -7.18
CA VAL A 202 6.58 8.63 -6.28
C VAL A 202 6.98 7.15 -6.32
N SER A 203 7.37 6.57 -5.20
CA SER A 203 7.79 5.17 -5.11
C SER A 203 7.03 4.43 -4.03
N PHE A 204 6.33 3.36 -4.39
CA PHE A 204 5.67 2.45 -3.46
C PHE A 204 6.53 1.21 -3.29
N LEU A 205 7.04 0.95 -2.08
CA LEU A 205 7.85 -0.23 -1.80
C LEU A 205 7.04 -1.22 -0.97
N LYS A 206 7.01 -2.49 -1.40
CA LYS A 206 6.56 -3.62 -0.60
C LYS A 206 7.73 -4.59 -0.47
N ALA A 207 8.11 -4.88 0.77
CA ALA A 207 9.17 -5.84 1.07
C ALA A 207 8.85 -7.22 0.47
N PRO A 208 9.86 -8.08 0.23
CA PRO A 208 9.60 -9.51 0.12
C PRO A 208 8.85 -10.02 1.36
N ALA A 209 8.09 -11.10 1.25
CA ALA A 209 7.23 -11.56 2.36
C ALA A 209 8.00 -11.72 3.69
N LEU A 210 9.26 -12.13 3.65
CA LEU A 210 10.08 -12.25 4.86
C LEU A 210 10.21 -10.93 5.64
N GLY A 211 10.22 -9.79 4.96
CA GLY A 211 10.43 -8.47 5.57
C GLY A 211 9.18 -7.59 5.62
N ASP A 212 7.99 -8.15 5.42
CA ASP A 212 6.75 -7.37 5.33
C ASP A 212 5.99 -7.18 6.66
N GLY A 213 6.49 -7.79 7.75
CA GLY A 213 5.94 -7.68 9.10
C GLY A 213 4.73 -8.57 9.37
N HIS A 214 4.22 -9.31 8.38
CA HIS A 214 3.05 -10.16 8.55
C HIS A 214 3.35 -11.38 9.44
N PRO A 215 2.56 -11.65 10.50
CA PRO A 215 2.78 -12.80 11.36
C PRO A 215 2.67 -14.13 10.60
N GLY A 216 3.67 -15.00 10.79
CA GLY A 216 3.69 -16.34 10.22
C GLY A 216 4.69 -16.50 9.07
N ASN A 217 4.89 -15.46 8.25
CA ASN A 217 5.92 -15.40 7.19
C ASN A 217 7.00 -14.34 7.46
N SER A 218 6.76 -13.43 8.41
CA SER A 218 7.68 -12.39 8.84
C SER A 218 7.63 -12.21 10.36
N ASP A 219 8.46 -11.31 10.86
CA ASP A 219 8.49 -10.87 12.25
C ASP A 219 9.06 -9.44 12.35
N PRO A 220 8.93 -8.78 13.52
CA PRO A 220 9.37 -7.39 13.67
C PRO A 220 10.86 -7.14 13.45
N LEU A 221 11.73 -8.15 13.57
CA LEU A 221 13.17 -7.99 13.35
C LEU A 221 13.51 -8.01 11.87
N ASP A 222 12.93 -8.94 11.10
CA ASP A 222 13.09 -9.01 9.64
C ASP A 222 12.44 -7.79 8.95
N GLU A 223 11.25 -7.38 9.41
CA GLU A 223 10.59 -6.12 8.99
C GLU A 223 11.48 -4.90 9.25
N GLN A 224 11.96 -4.77 10.49
CA GLN A 224 12.83 -3.67 10.88
C GLN A 224 14.09 -3.62 10.02
N GLN A 225 14.66 -4.77 9.67
CA GLN A 225 15.83 -4.82 8.80
C GLN A 225 15.55 -4.22 7.42
N PHE A 226 14.41 -4.55 6.79
CA PHE A 226 14.02 -3.95 5.51
C PHE A 226 13.83 -2.43 5.62
N ILE A 227 13.07 -1.97 6.62
CA ILE A 227 12.78 -0.54 6.81
C ILE A 227 14.07 0.24 7.08
N VAL A 228 14.90 -0.22 8.02
CA VAL A 228 16.13 0.47 8.41
C VAL A 228 17.13 0.50 7.27
N ASN A 229 17.30 -0.59 6.52
CA ASN A 229 18.20 -0.61 5.37
C ASN A 229 17.73 0.37 4.28
N THR A 230 16.42 0.40 4.01
CA THR A 230 15.83 1.30 3.01
C THR A 230 16.01 2.77 3.39
N VAL A 231 15.66 3.13 4.64
CA VAL A 231 15.79 4.50 5.12
C VAL A 231 17.26 4.92 5.21
N ASN A 232 18.16 4.06 5.70
CA ASN A 232 19.59 4.36 5.74
C ASN A 232 20.19 4.54 4.35
N PHE A 233 19.77 3.73 3.38
CA PHE A 233 20.15 3.89 1.98
C PHE A 233 19.72 5.25 1.45
N LEU A 234 18.45 5.63 1.63
CA LEU A 234 17.89 6.89 1.15
C LEU A 234 18.54 8.12 1.80
N GLN A 235 18.78 8.08 3.11
CA GLN A 235 19.44 9.17 3.85
C GLN A 235 20.89 9.45 3.37
N GLN A 236 21.53 8.47 2.72
CA GLN A 236 22.85 8.62 2.13
C GLN A 236 22.82 9.15 0.69
N GLN A 237 21.64 9.28 0.07
CA GLN A 237 21.52 9.74 -1.31
C GLN A 237 21.51 11.27 -1.41
N PRO A 238 22.02 11.85 -2.52
CA PRO A 238 21.99 13.30 -2.75
C PRO A 238 20.61 13.93 -2.69
N ASP A 239 19.56 13.16 -3.00
CA ASP A 239 18.18 13.64 -3.05
C ASP A 239 17.42 13.49 -1.72
N TRP A 240 18.07 12.98 -0.66
CA TRP A 240 17.47 12.89 0.69
C TRP A 240 16.88 14.23 1.14
N LYS A 241 17.56 15.34 0.83
CA LYS A 241 17.13 16.71 1.13
C LYS A 241 15.74 17.09 0.56
N ASN A 242 15.24 16.34 -0.41
CA ASN A 242 13.94 16.51 -1.07
C ASN A 242 12.99 15.32 -0.84
N THR A 243 13.39 14.34 -0.02
CA THR A 243 12.67 13.07 0.12
C THR A 243 11.79 13.06 1.38
N ALA A 244 10.63 12.43 1.28
CA ALA A 244 9.84 11.98 2.43
C ALA A 244 9.55 10.48 2.28
N VAL A 245 9.81 9.72 3.36
CA VAL A 245 9.45 8.30 3.47
C VAL A 245 8.25 8.20 4.39
N ILE A 246 7.21 7.52 3.94
CA ILE A 246 6.02 7.19 4.74
C ILE A 246 6.08 5.69 5.03
N VAL A 247 6.09 5.33 6.31
CA VAL A 247 5.96 3.94 6.77
C VAL A 247 4.55 3.76 7.30
N THR A 248 3.77 2.87 6.68
CA THR A 248 2.40 2.56 7.08
C THR A 248 2.04 1.12 6.70
N TYR A 249 0.85 0.66 7.10
CA TYR A 249 0.42 -0.74 7.03
C TYR A 249 -0.86 -0.89 6.21
N ASP A 250 -1.03 -2.06 5.59
CA ASP A 250 -2.21 -2.47 4.84
C ASP A 250 -3.37 -2.87 5.77
N ASP A 251 -3.09 -3.60 6.85
CA ASP A 251 -4.11 -3.86 7.87
C ASP A 251 -3.52 -3.99 9.28
N SER A 252 -4.23 -4.69 10.17
CA SER A 252 -3.89 -4.83 11.59
C SER A 252 -3.69 -6.27 12.06
N ASP A 253 -3.82 -7.24 11.15
CA ASP A 253 -3.90 -8.69 11.39
C ASP A 253 -5.01 -9.07 12.41
N GLY A 254 -5.96 -8.17 12.67
CA GLY A 254 -6.95 -8.30 13.73
C GLY A 254 -6.36 -8.23 15.15
N TRP A 255 -5.16 -7.68 15.30
CA TRP A 255 -4.54 -7.44 16.61
C TRP A 255 -5.32 -6.38 17.40
N TYR A 256 -5.19 -6.44 18.72
CA TYR A 256 -5.93 -5.54 19.59
C TYR A 256 -5.45 -4.09 19.42
N ASP A 257 -6.39 -3.21 19.09
CA ASP A 257 -6.27 -1.78 19.30
C ASP A 257 -7.45 -1.28 20.16
N HIS A 258 -7.17 -0.38 21.09
CA HIS A 258 -8.16 0.11 22.05
C HIS A 258 -9.07 1.21 21.48
N ARG A 259 -8.69 1.82 20.35
CA ARG A 259 -9.40 2.94 19.73
C ARG A 259 -10.36 2.40 18.70
N PHE A 260 -11.56 2.07 19.15
CA PHE A 260 -12.68 1.89 18.23
C PHE A 260 -12.95 3.19 17.50
N GLN A 261 -12.69 3.20 16.18
CA GLN A 261 -13.20 4.25 15.32
C GLN A 261 -14.55 3.83 14.77
N LYS A 262 -15.50 4.75 14.87
CA LYS A 262 -16.85 4.51 14.45
C LYS A 262 -16.91 4.51 12.92
N PRO A 263 -17.52 3.48 12.28
CA PRO A 263 -17.65 3.46 10.84
C PRO A 263 -18.39 4.70 10.33
N THR A 264 -17.84 5.37 9.32
CA THR A 264 -18.52 6.43 8.55
C THR A 264 -19.11 5.87 7.26
N THR A 265 -18.53 4.78 6.76
CA THR A 265 -18.98 4.06 5.58
C THR A 265 -19.61 2.75 6.01
N SER A 266 -20.90 2.58 5.73
CA SER A 266 -21.68 1.42 6.13
C SER A 266 -21.64 0.29 5.11
N SER A 267 -21.82 -0.93 5.59
CA SER A 267 -22.00 -2.13 4.78
C SER A 267 -23.07 -3.02 5.42
N PHE A 268 -23.91 -3.64 4.59
CA PHE A 268 -25.02 -4.50 4.98
C PHE A 268 -24.84 -5.93 4.48
N SER A 269 -23.61 -6.29 4.08
CA SER A 269 -23.26 -7.66 3.71
C SER A 269 -22.98 -8.50 4.96
N THR A 270 -23.42 -9.76 4.97
CA THR A 270 -23.09 -10.73 6.02
C THR A 270 -21.61 -11.10 6.07
N SER A 271 -20.83 -10.71 5.07
CA SER A 271 -19.38 -10.97 5.00
C SER A 271 -18.53 -9.71 5.25
N ASP A 272 -19.15 -8.53 5.38
CA ASP A 272 -18.46 -7.26 5.60
C ASP A 272 -19.20 -6.46 6.69
N PHE A 273 -18.98 -6.85 7.96
CA PHE A 273 -19.71 -6.33 9.13
C PHE A 273 -18.79 -6.14 10.34
N VAL A 274 -19.22 -5.30 11.29
CA VAL A 274 -18.48 -5.00 12.54
C VAL A 274 -19.40 -5.19 13.74
N GLY A 275 -18.90 -5.82 14.79
CA GLY A 275 -19.56 -5.78 16.11
C GLY A 275 -20.65 -6.82 16.37
N GLY A 276 -20.45 -8.08 15.95
CA GLY A 276 -21.24 -9.23 16.42
C GLY A 276 -22.69 -9.32 15.92
N ALA A 277 -23.25 -8.25 15.35
CA ALA A 277 -24.48 -8.28 14.57
C ALA A 277 -24.16 -8.70 13.14
N GLN A 278 -24.46 -9.95 12.79
CA GLN A 278 -24.23 -10.47 11.45
C GLN A 278 -24.95 -9.58 10.42
N GLY A 279 -24.21 -9.12 9.40
CA GLY A 279 -24.81 -8.39 8.27
C GLY A 279 -25.00 -6.89 8.46
N ASN A 280 -24.36 -6.26 9.45
CA ASN A 280 -24.40 -4.80 9.56
C ASN A 280 -23.09 -4.21 10.07
N CYS A 281 -22.52 -3.32 9.27
CA CYS A 281 -21.53 -2.32 9.63
C CYS A 281 -22.21 -0.95 9.51
N SER A 282 -22.56 -0.35 10.64
CA SER A 282 -23.08 1.02 10.67
C SER A 282 -22.88 1.66 12.04
N ALA A 283 -22.86 2.98 12.04
CA ALA A 283 -23.01 3.82 13.19
C ALA A 283 -24.39 3.60 13.85
N THR A 284 -24.42 3.30 15.15
CA THR A 284 -25.66 3.09 15.91
C THR A 284 -26.54 4.35 16.04
N ASP A 285 -25.99 5.54 15.81
CA ASP A 285 -26.70 6.82 15.83
C ASP A 285 -27.09 7.34 14.43
N GLY A 286 -26.85 6.54 13.37
CA GLY A 286 -27.17 6.90 12.00
C GLY A 286 -26.15 7.82 11.30
N SER A 287 -24.99 8.10 11.89
CA SER A 287 -23.97 8.97 11.26
C SER A 287 -23.17 8.31 10.13
N SER A 288 -23.42 7.03 9.82
CA SER A 288 -22.76 6.30 8.73
C SER A 288 -23.71 6.16 7.55
N GLY A 289 -23.19 6.27 6.33
CA GLY A 289 -23.93 5.97 5.10
C GLY A 289 -23.18 5.00 4.20
N PRO A 290 -23.85 4.37 3.22
CA PRO A 290 -23.17 3.50 2.26
C PRO A 290 -22.12 4.29 1.49
N GLY A 291 -21.00 3.64 1.17
CA GLY A 291 -19.92 4.25 0.40
C GLY A 291 -20.33 4.56 -1.03
N ILE A 292 -19.52 5.33 -1.75
CA ILE A 292 -19.77 5.64 -3.16
C ILE A 292 -18.94 4.70 -4.03
N GLY A 293 -19.58 4.01 -4.97
CA GLY A 293 -18.92 3.10 -5.90
C GLY A 293 -18.31 3.81 -7.10
N VAL A 294 -17.68 3.02 -7.97
CA VAL A 294 -16.95 3.52 -9.15
C VAL A 294 -17.82 4.34 -10.12
N ASN A 295 -19.12 4.06 -10.14
CA ASN A 295 -20.11 4.74 -10.99
C ASN A 295 -20.90 5.84 -10.27
N GLY A 296 -20.51 6.23 -9.04
CA GLY A 296 -21.16 7.28 -8.26
C GLY A 296 -22.44 6.87 -7.53
N ALA A 297 -22.89 5.62 -7.68
CA ALA A 297 -23.98 5.06 -6.89
C ALA A 297 -23.52 4.73 -5.47
N THR A 298 -24.45 4.70 -4.50
CA THR A 298 -24.16 4.15 -3.17
C THR A 298 -23.99 2.64 -3.25
N VAL A 299 -22.97 2.10 -2.60
CA VAL A 299 -22.58 0.68 -2.68
C VAL A 299 -22.34 0.05 -1.32
N ASN A 300 -22.43 -1.28 -1.32
CA ASN A 300 -22.07 -2.16 -0.23
C ASN A 300 -20.61 -2.63 -0.29
N GLY A 301 -20.09 -3.24 0.77
CA GLY A 301 -18.75 -3.85 0.75
C GLY A 301 -17.60 -2.86 0.99
N ARG A 302 -17.87 -1.74 1.66
CA ARG A 302 -16.90 -0.67 1.96
C ARG A 302 -16.91 -0.30 3.44
N CYS A 303 -17.17 -1.25 4.34
CA CYS A 303 -17.26 -0.97 5.78
C CYS A 303 -15.97 -0.30 6.29
N GLY A 304 -16.07 0.91 6.86
CA GLY A 304 -14.89 1.60 7.38
C GLY A 304 -15.16 3.01 7.95
N PRO A 305 -14.15 3.72 8.48
CA PRO A 305 -12.75 3.29 8.61
C PRO A 305 -12.60 2.04 9.47
N GLY A 306 -11.54 1.27 9.22
CA GLY A 306 -11.26 0.04 9.93
C GLY A 306 -10.49 0.27 11.22
N THR A 307 -9.43 -0.52 11.41
CA THR A 307 -8.60 -0.47 12.62
C THR A 307 -7.51 0.58 12.49
N ARG A 308 -7.01 1.04 13.63
CA ARG A 308 -5.90 1.99 13.68
C ARG A 308 -4.60 1.27 13.32
N ILE A 309 -3.75 1.91 12.52
CA ILE A 309 -2.48 1.39 12.03
C ILE A 309 -1.33 2.36 12.35
N PRO A 310 -0.08 1.88 12.45
CA PRO A 310 1.07 2.77 12.53
C PRO A 310 1.21 3.63 11.26
N PHE A 311 1.63 4.88 11.45
CA PHE A 311 1.92 5.81 10.35
C PHE A 311 3.05 6.74 10.79
N ILE A 312 4.19 6.69 10.11
CA ILE A 312 5.39 7.48 10.42
C ILE A 312 5.84 8.21 9.16
N VAL A 313 6.17 9.50 9.31
CA VAL A 313 6.79 10.32 8.26
C VAL A 313 8.24 10.58 8.64
N ILE A 314 9.16 10.13 7.80
CA ILE A 314 10.61 10.28 7.95
C ILE A 314 11.10 11.19 6.82
N SER A 315 11.52 12.40 7.16
CA SER A 315 11.94 13.41 6.17
C SER A 315 12.75 14.51 6.84
N PRO A 316 13.65 15.21 6.12
CA PRO A 316 14.21 16.48 6.60
C PRO A 316 13.13 17.50 6.96
N PHE A 317 11.96 17.41 6.30
CA PHE A 317 10.81 18.28 6.52
C PHE A 317 9.81 17.75 7.54
N ALA A 318 9.97 16.54 8.09
CA ALA A 318 9.10 16.05 9.15
C ALA A 318 9.33 16.85 10.43
N LYS A 319 8.28 17.09 11.22
CA LYS A 319 8.46 17.61 12.59
C LYS A 319 9.24 16.59 13.42
N ALA A 320 10.09 17.05 14.34
CA ALA A 320 10.90 16.17 15.18
C ALA A 320 10.14 15.76 16.45
N ASN A 321 10.20 14.48 16.81
CA ASN A 321 9.56 13.92 18.02
C ASN A 321 8.09 14.36 18.16
N PHE A 322 7.36 14.32 17.04
CA PHE A 322 6.02 14.89 16.95
C PHE A 322 4.98 13.79 16.77
N VAL A 323 3.93 13.85 17.60
CA VAL A 323 2.78 12.94 17.51
C VAL A 323 1.58 13.73 17.01
N ASP A 324 1.12 13.42 15.82
CA ASP A 324 -0.03 14.04 15.18
C ASP A 324 -1.34 13.32 15.57
N ASP A 325 -2.39 14.11 15.80
CA ASP A 325 -3.72 13.63 16.18
C ASP A 325 -4.80 13.90 15.13
N VAL A 326 -4.43 14.45 13.96
CA VAL A 326 -5.34 14.55 12.81
C VAL A 326 -5.73 13.15 12.36
N GLN A 327 -7.03 12.89 12.26
CA GLN A 327 -7.51 11.60 11.78
C GLN A 327 -7.19 11.46 10.29
N ILE A 328 -6.38 10.48 9.93
CA ILE A 328 -6.04 10.15 8.55
C ILE A 328 -6.41 8.69 8.26
N ASN A 329 -6.60 8.34 7.00
CA ASN A 329 -6.73 6.95 6.57
C ASN A 329 -5.66 6.60 5.52
N GLN A 330 -5.65 5.38 4.99
CA GLN A 330 -4.65 4.94 4.00
C GLN A 330 -4.67 5.81 2.74
N SER A 331 -5.85 6.21 2.27
CA SER A 331 -6.00 7.08 1.09
C SER A 331 -5.52 8.52 1.32
N SER A 332 -5.17 8.89 2.55
CA SER A 332 -4.48 10.15 2.86
C SER A 332 -3.06 10.19 2.27
N VAL A 333 -2.45 9.02 1.98
CA VAL A 333 -1.21 8.91 1.18
C VAL A 333 -1.48 9.31 -0.28
N THR A 334 -2.54 8.78 -0.88
CA THR A 334 -2.98 9.19 -2.23
C THR A 334 -3.25 10.69 -2.27
N LYS A 335 -3.99 11.24 -1.30
CA LYS A 335 -4.25 12.67 -1.20
C LYS A 335 -2.98 13.53 -1.19
N PHE A 336 -1.97 13.10 -0.43
CA PHE A 336 -0.67 13.79 -0.38
C PHE A 336 -0.01 13.83 -1.76
N ILE A 337 -0.05 12.71 -2.50
CA ILE A 337 0.51 12.64 -3.86
C ILE A 337 -0.24 13.59 -4.80
N GLU A 338 -1.57 13.60 -4.73
CA GLU A 338 -2.40 14.46 -5.54
C GLU A 338 -2.14 15.95 -5.30
N ASP A 339 -2.05 16.33 -4.03
CA ASP A 339 -1.79 17.72 -3.64
C ASP A 339 -0.39 18.18 -4.04
N ASN A 340 0.61 17.30 -3.97
CA ASN A 340 2.00 17.67 -4.21
C ASN A 340 2.42 17.61 -5.70
N TRP A 341 1.93 16.63 -6.48
CA TRP A 341 2.33 16.44 -7.89
C TRP A 341 1.23 16.70 -8.91
N LEU A 342 -0.05 16.68 -8.50
CA LEU A 342 -1.18 16.66 -9.44
C LEU A 342 -2.10 17.87 -9.27
N ASN A 343 -1.62 18.94 -8.63
CA ASN A 343 -2.36 20.18 -8.38
C ASN A 343 -3.71 19.95 -7.66
N GLY A 344 -3.79 18.94 -6.79
CA GLY A 344 -5.00 18.57 -6.06
C GLY A 344 -6.06 17.84 -6.91
N THR A 345 -5.70 17.34 -8.09
CA THR A 345 -6.59 16.51 -8.92
C THR A 345 -6.86 15.19 -8.21
N ARG A 346 -8.11 14.91 -7.87
CA ARG A 346 -8.55 13.65 -7.22
C ARG A 346 -8.74 12.52 -8.21
N ILE A 347 -8.53 11.27 -7.78
CA ILE A 347 -8.82 10.08 -8.61
C ILE A 347 -10.27 10.07 -9.09
N GLY A 348 -11.20 10.45 -8.21
CA GLY A 348 -12.64 10.38 -8.46
C GLY A 348 -13.18 8.95 -8.29
N GLN A 349 -14.26 8.61 -8.99
CA GLN A 349 -14.87 7.26 -8.94
C GLN A 349 -15.16 6.74 -7.52
N GLY A 350 -15.59 7.63 -6.63
CA GLY A 350 -15.92 7.28 -5.25
C GLY A 350 -14.71 6.96 -4.37
N SER A 351 -13.48 7.30 -4.79
CA SER A 351 -12.32 7.23 -3.91
C SER A 351 -12.53 8.06 -2.62
N ASN A 352 -11.98 7.56 -1.51
CA ASN A 352 -11.99 8.24 -0.22
C ASN A 352 -10.99 9.42 -0.15
N ASP A 353 -10.03 9.50 -1.08
CA ASP A 353 -8.96 10.51 -1.16
C ASP A 353 -9.45 11.97 -0.96
N ALA A 354 -10.61 12.28 -1.52
CA ALA A 354 -11.22 13.59 -1.50
C ALA A 354 -11.75 13.96 -0.11
N ALA A 355 -12.26 12.97 0.63
CA ALA A 355 -12.83 13.13 1.97
C ALA A 355 -11.79 13.01 3.09
N ASP A 356 -10.70 12.28 2.82
CA ASP A 356 -9.61 12.06 3.76
C ASP A 356 -8.86 13.36 4.12
N ASN A 357 -8.32 13.41 5.33
CA ASN A 357 -7.54 14.55 5.79
C ASN A 357 -6.11 14.51 5.23
N SER A 358 -5.46 15.67 5.26
CA SER A 358 -4.08 15.81 4.81
C SER A 358 -3.08 15.40 5.89
N ILE A 359 -1.97 14.75 5.49
CA ILE A 359 -0.85 14.43 6.37
C ILE A 359 0.09 15.62 6.65
N MET A 360 -0.23 16.80 6.12
CA MET A 360 0.65 17.97 6.13
C MET A 360 0.93 18.54 7.53
N SER A 361 0.10 18.21 8.52
CA SER A 361 0.34 18.50 9.94
C SER A 361 1.63 17.87 10.48
N MET A 362 2.13 16.79 9.88
CA MET A 362 3.38 16.14 10.26
C MET A 362 4.64 16.81 9.68
N PHE A 363 4.49 17.80 8.80
CA PHE A 363 5.60 18.51 8.17
C PHE A 363 5.77 19.93 8.72
N ASP A 364 7.01 20.42 8.68
CA ASP A 364 7.38 21.82 8.83
C ASP A 364 8.37 22.18 7.73
N PHE A 365 7.94 23.01 6.77
CA PHE A 365 8.77 23.45 5.64
C PHE A 365 9.56 24.73 5.93
N THR A 366 9.44 25.27 7.14
CA THR A 366 10.16 26.48 7.58
C THR A 366 11.42 26.14 8.37
N GLN A 367 11.59 24.89 8.79
CA GLN A 367 12.73 24.45 9.59
C GLN A 367 14.04 24.36 8.78
N ASP A 368 15.16 24.58 9.48
CA ASP A 368 16.50 24.48 8.90
C ASP A 368 16.89 23.01 8.67
N VAL A 369 16.82 22.58 7.41
CA VAL A 369 17.14 21.21 6.97
C VAL A 369 18.64 20.97 6.74
N SER A 370 19.51 21.95 7.02
CA SER A 370 20.97 21.81 6.80
C SER A 370 21.68 20.94 7.85
N LYS A 371 21.01 20.60 8.96
CA LYS A 371 21.55 19.73 10.01
C LYS A 371 20.99 18.32 9.88
N PRO A 372 21.85 17.30 9.70
CA PRO A 372 21.42 15.90 9.74
C PRO A 372 20.74 15.60 11.07
N ARG A 373 19.60 14.92 11.03
CA ARG A 373 18.97 14.34 12.22
C ARG A 373 19.58 12.96 12.41
N THR A 374 20.42 12.83 13.41
CA THR A 374 21.01 11.56 13.84
C THR A 374 20.01 10.75 14.63
#